data_AF-M4RL26-F1
#
_entry.id   AF-M4RL26-F1
#
_cell.length_a   1.000
_cell.length_b   1.000
_cell.length_c   1.000
_cell.angle_alpha   90.00
_cell.angle_beta   90.00
_cell.angle_gamma   90.00
#
_symmetry.space_group_name_H-M   'P 1'
#
loop_
_entity.id
_entity.type
_entity.pdbx_description
1 polymer ?
#
loop_
_entity_poly.entity_id
_entity_poly.type
_entity_poly.pdbx_seq_one_letter_code
_entity_poly.pdbx_strand_id
1 'polypeptide(L)'
;MNMPEASFLAWQKQFSTEDDCLKYLQQMKWPNGFICPGCGNNHSYEITSRHLYECTQCKKQTSVMSGTLFHGSKITLNQWFWAIYSLGSDKGSISALRLSKLIEVNWRTARLILKKLRTAMGHRDSLYQLSGTIELDDALVGGRQKGKRVTRSSRKKECADSL
;
A
#
# COMPACT_ATOMS: atom_id res chain seq x y z
N MET A 1 5.17 -11.43 5.65
CA MET A 1 5.67 -11.21 4.28
C MET A 1 7.16 -11.00 4.35
N ASN A 2 7.93 -12.04 4.05
CA ASN A 2 9.30 -11.86 3.59
C ASN A 2 9.16 -11.27 2.20
N MET A 3 9.23 -9.95 2.06
CA MET A 3 9.56 -9.43 0.73
C MET A 3 10.97 -9.95 0.46
N PRO A 4 11.21 -10.66 -0.65
CA PRO A 4 12.58 -10.90 -1.05
C PRO A 4 13.27 -9.54 -1.10
N GLU A 5 14.53 -9.49 -0.67
CA GLU A 5 15.39 -8.32 -0.88
C GLU A 5 15.60 -8.19 -2.40
N ALA A 6 14.56 -7.70 -3.07
CA ALA A 6 14.48 -7.67 -4.51
C ALA A 6 15.20 -6.40 -4.93
N SER A 7 16.39 -6.57 -5.50
CA SER A 7 17.06 -5.48 -6.21
C SER A 7 16.12 -4.92 -7.28
N PHE A 8 16.31 -3.65 -7.63
CA PHE A 8 15.50 -2.97 -8.64
C PHE A 8 15.32 -3.80 -9.93
N LEU A 9 16.41 -4.38 -10.43
CA LEU A 9 16.40 -5.19 -11.66
C LEU A 9 15.63 -6.50 -11.49
N ALA A 10 15.73 -7.15 -10.31
CA ALA A 10 14.96 -8.35 -10.02
C ALA A 10 13.46 -8.06 -9.96
N TRP A 11 13.07 -6.95 -9.31
CA TRP A 11 11.68 -6.51 -9.24
C TRP A 11 11.10 -6.22 -10.63
N GLN A 12 11.83 -5.45 -11.45
CA GLN A 12 11.41 -5.10 -12.81
C GLN A 12 11.21 -6.34 -13.68
N LYS A 13 12.11 -7.33 -13.55
CA LYS A 13 12.01 -8.58 -14.31
C LYS A 13 10.83 -9.43 -13.85
N GLN A 14 10.58 -9.49 -12.54
CA GLN A 14 9.51 -10.30 -11.98
C GLN A 14 8.12 -9.72 -12.24
N PHE A 15 7.98 -8.39 -12.22
CA PHE A 15 6.70 -7.69 -12.38
C PHE A 15 6.69 -6.84 -13.65
N SER A 16 7.10 -7.46 -14.76
CA SER A 16 7.22 -6.78 -16.04
C SER A 16 5.85 -6.55 -16.70
N THR A 17 4.91 -7.48 -16.53
CA THR A 17 3.58 -7.43 -17.14
C THR A 17 2.46 -7.45 -16.10
N GLU A 18 1.25 -7.04 -16.53
CA GLU A 18 0.03 -7.17 -15.72
C GLU A 18 -0.27 -8.63 -15.36
N ASP A 19 -0.04 -9.56 -16.29
CA ASP A 19 -0.27 -10.99 -16.07
C ASP A 19 0.69 -11.56 -15.02
N ASP A 20 1.95 -11.11 -14.98
CA ASP A 20 2.89 -11.51 -13.92
C ASP A 20 2.40 -11.05 -12.54
N CYS A 21 1.91 -9.81 -12.46
CA CYS A 21 1.34 -9.26 -11.24
C CYS A 21 0.08 -10.04 -10.81
N LEU A 22 -0.80 -10.39 -11.76
CA LEU A 22 -2.00 -11.18 -11.50
C LEU A 22 -1.66 -12.59 -10.99
N LYS A 23 -0.72 -13.28 -11.64
CA LYS A 23 -0.26 -14.61 -11.22
C LYS A 23 0.31 -14.57 -9.80
N TYR A 24 1.11 -13.55 -9.49
CA TYR A 24 1.64 -13.38 -8.14
C TYR A 24 0.53 -13.16 -7.11
N LEU A 25 -0.46 -12.30 -7.41
CA LEU A 25 -1.61 -12.09 -6.53
C LEU A 25 -2.46 -13.35 -6.37
N GLN A 26 -2.61 -14.14 -7.44
CA GLN A 26 -3.35 -15.39 -7.41
C GLN A 26 -2.69 -16.38 -6.46
N GLN A 27 -1.37 -16.59 -6.59
CA GLN A 27 -0.62 -17.47 -5.69
C GLN A 27 -0.70 -17.01 -4.24
N MET A 28 -0.65 -15.69 -4.00
CA MET A 28 -0.77 -15.12 -2.65
C MET A 28 -2.17 -15.31 -2.05
N LYS A 29 -3.22 -15.18 -2.86
CA LYS A 29 -4.62 -15.32 -2.42
C LYS A 29 -5.05 -16.78 -2.27
N TRP A 30 -4.56 -17.63 -3.15
CA TRP A 30 -4.97 -19.02 -3.33
C TRP A 30 -3.74 -19.92 -3.51
N PRO A 31 -2.93 -20.12 -2.46
CA PRO A 31 -1.68 -20.88 -2.55
C PRO A 31 -1.89 -22.35 -2.93
N ASN A 32 -3.03 -22.93 -2.52
CA ASN A 32 -3.38 -24.33 -2.77
C ASN A 32 -4.47 -24.48 -3.86
N GLY A 33 -4.64 -23.47 -4.71
CA GLY A 33 -5.69 -23.43 -5.73
C GLY A 33 -6.91 -22.61 -5.31
N PHE A 34 -7.81 -22.39 -6.29
CA PHE A 34 -8.99 -21.54 -6.14
C PHE A 34 -9.87 -22.00 -4.97
N ILE A 35 -10.37 -21.04 -4.18
CA ILE A 35 -11.39 -21.28 -3.17
C ILE A 35 -12.48 -20.22 -3.34
N CYS A 36 -13.72 -20.67 -3.58
CA CYS A 36 -14.85 -19.78 -3.78
C CYS A 36 -15.18 -19.02 -2.49
N PRO A 37 -15.25 -17.68 -2.51
CA PRO A 37 -15.61 -16.88 -1.33
C PRO A 37 -17.10 -16.98 -0.97
N GLY A 38 -17.93 -17.63 -1.78
CA GLY A 38 -19.36 -17.81 -1.52
C GLY A 38 -19.68 -19.15 -0.84
N CYS A 39 -19.17 -20.25 -1.40
CA CYS A 39 -19.53 -21.61 -0.97
C CYS A 39 -18.34 -22.47 -0.53
N GLY A 40 -17.10 -21.97 -0.62
CA GLY A 40 -15.90 -22.73 -0.25
C GLY A 40 -15.45 -23.80 -1.25
N ASN A 41 -16.18 -24.01 -2.35
CA ASN A 41 -15.79 -24.95 -3.40
C ASN A 41 -14.42 -24.60 -3.99
N ASN A 42 -13.64 -25.63 -4.33
CA ASN A 42 -12.30 -25.51 -4.88
C ASN A 42 -12.21 -25.64 -6.41
N HIS A 43 -13.33 -25.86 -7.08
CA HIS A 43 -13.38 -25.95 -8.55
C HIS A 43 -13.93 -24.66 -9.19
N SER A 44 -13.25 -24.19 -10.22
CA SER A 44 -13.64 -23.02 -11.01
C SER A 44 -13.28 -23.15 -12.49
N TYR A 45 -14.01 -22.41 -13.33
CA TYR A 45 -13.60 -22.09 -14.69
C TYR A 45 -12.97 -20.71 -14.73
N GLU A 46 -11.85 -20.56 -15.44
CA GLU A 46 -11.24 -19.26 -15.69
C GLU A 46 -11.83 -18.62 -16.95
N ILE A 47 -12.33 -17.40 -16.79
CA ILE A 47 -12.78 -16.53 -17.88
C ILE A 47 -11.60 -15.63 -18.23
N THR A 48 -10.72 -16.12 -19.11
CA THR A 48 -9.46 -15.49 -19.50
C THR A 48 -9.64 -14.06 -20.04
N SER A 49 -10.74 -13.77 -20.73
CA SER A 49 -11.01 -12.44 -21.29
C SER A 49 -11.20 -11.33 -20.24
N ARG A 50 -11.52 -11.69 -18.99
CA ARG A 50 -11.76 -10.73 -17.90
C ARG A 50 -10.93 -11.04 -16.65
N HIS A 51 -10.07 -12.05 -16.70
CA HIS A 51 -9.31 -12.59 -15.56
C HIS A 51 -10.21 -12.87 -14.34
N LEU A 52 -11.37 -13.48 -14.60
CA LEU A 52 -12.37 -13.85 -13.58
C LEU A 52 -12.41 -15.37 -13.40
N TYR A 53 -12.69 -15.81 -12.18
CA TYR A 53 -12.89 -17.21 -11.83
C TYR A 53 -14.35 -17.42 -11.49
N GLU A 54 -15.02 -18.31 -12.22
CA GLU A 54 -16.39 -18.71 -11.96
C GLU A 54 -16.44 -20.04 -11.22
N CYS A 55 -17.06 -20.04 -10.04
CA CYS A 55 -17.24 -21.25 -9.26
C CYS A 55 -18.17 -22.24 -9.97
N THR A 56 -17.78 -23.52 -10.07
CA THR A 56 -18.61 -24.54 -10.74
C THR A 56 -19.92 -24.82 -10.01
N GLN A 57 -19.92 -24.76 -8.67
CA GLN A 57 -21.07 -25.03 -7.80
C GLN A 57 -22.07 -23.86 -7.72
N CYS A 58 -21.66 -22.69 -7.23
CA CYS A 58 -22.59 -21.58 -6.98
C CYS A 58 -22.61 -20.51 -8.09
N LYS A 59 -21.89 -20.73 -9.20
CA LYS A 59 -21.77 -19.80 -10.36
C LYS A 59 -21.32 -18.38 -10.02
N LYS A 60 -20.75 -18.18 -8.83
CA LYS A 60 -20.25 -16.87 -8.39
C LYS A 60 -18.94 -16.58 -9.10
N GLN A 61 -18.88 -15.42 -9.75
CA GLN A 61 -17.66 -14.91 -10.37
C GLN A 61 -16.85 -14.12 -9.34
N THR A 62 -15.54 -14.36 -9.29
CA THR A 62 -14.62 -13.71 -8.36
C THR A 62 -13.35 -13.33 -9.12
N SER A 63 -12.89 -12.08 -8.96
CA SER A 63 -11.57 -11.70 -9.48
C SER A 63 -10.48 -12.00 -8.46
N VAL A 64 -9.24 -12.17 -8.94
CA VAL A 64 -8.08 -12.28 -8.06
C VAL A 64 -7.96 -11.04 -7.16
N MET A 65 -8.30 -9.87 -7.69
CA MET A 65 -8.27 -8.59 -6.96
C MET A 65 -9.42 -8.43 -5.95
N SER A 66 -10.48 -9.24 -6.02
CA SER A 66 -11.61 -9.17 -5.07
C SER A 66 -11.17 -9.41 -3.63
N GLY A 67 -11.60 -8.53 -2.73
CA GLY A 67 -11.25 -8.60 -1.31
C GLY A 67 -9.80 -8.20 -0.99
N THR A 68 -9.07 -7.62 -1.94
CA THR A 68 -7.69 -7.15 -1.75
C THR A 68 -7.61 -5.63 -1.78
N LEU A 69 -6.43 -5.06 -1.50
CA LEU A 69 -6.16 -3.62 -1.64
C LEU A 69 -6.45 -3.09 -3.07
N PHE A 70 -6.34 -3.98 -4.06
CA PHE A 70 -6.52 -3.69 -5.48
C PHE A 70 -7.99 -3.72 -5.91
N HIS A 71 -8.92 -4.14 -5.05
CA HIS A 71 -10.33 -4.27 -5.40
C HIS A 71 -10.92 -2.97 -5.96
N GLY A 72 -11.55 -3.06 -7.13
CA GLY A 72 -12.20 -1.93 -7.81
C GLY A 72 -11.24 -0.82 -8.26
N SER A 73 -9.93 -1.10 -8.33
CA SER A 73 -8.97 -0.12 -8.84
C SER A 73 -9.08 0.04 -10.35
N LYS A 74 -9.05 1.29 -10.81
CA LYS A 74 -8.91 1.64 -12.24
C LYS A 74 -7.44 1.77 -12.68
N ILE A 75 -6.53 1.57 -11.73
CA ILE A 75 -5.09 1.67 -11.90
C ILE A 75 -4.59 0.26 -12.20
N THR A 76 -3.60 0.15 -13.07
CA THR A 76 -3.05 -1.14 -13.45
C THR A 76 -2.30 -1.77 -12.26
N LEU A 77 -2.23 -3.10 -12.21
CA LEU A 77 -1.53 -3.78 -11.11
C LEU A 77 -0.04 -3.49 -11.12
N ASN A 78 0.56 -3.33 -12.29
CA ASN A 78 1.97 -2.98 -12.42
C ASN A 78 2.27 -1.65 -11.70
N GLN A 79 1.44 -0.62 -11.90
CA GLN A 79 1.57 0.66 -11.16
C GLN A 79 1.43 0.48 -9.63
N TRP A 80 0.53 -0.41 -9.20
CA TRP A 80 0.39 -0.76 -7.78
C TRP A 80 1.63 -1.45 -7.21
N PHE A 81 2.21 -2.39 -7.96
CA PHE A 81 3.41 -3.12 -7.56
C PHE A 81 4.60 -2.16 -7.48
N TRP A 82 4.77 -1.25 -8.44
CA TRP A 82 5.79 -0.20 -8.35
C TRP A 82 5.58 0.75 -7.16
N ALA A 83 4.33 1.05 -6.80
CA ALA A 83 4.05 1.83 -5.61
C ALA A 83 4.44 1.09 -4.32
N ILE A 84 4.20 -0.23 -4.27
CA ILE A 84 4.61 -1.09 -3.14
C ILE A 84 6.13 -1.14 -3.06
N TYR A 85 6.82 -1.40 -4.17
CA TYR A 85 8.27 -1.42 -4.25
C TYR A 85 8.89 -0.10 -3.78
N SER A 86 8.38 1.03 -4.28
CA SER A 86 8.87 2.36 -3.92
C SER A 86 8.69 2.64 -2.43
N LEU A 87 7.57 2.20 -1.85
CA LEU A 87 7.30 2.38 -0.43
C LEU A 87 8.20 1.51 0.46
N GLY A 88 8.56 0.30 0.01
CA GLY A 88 9.41 -0.63 0.75
C GLY A 88 10.92 -0.39 0.57
N SER A 89 11.33 0.19 -0.55
CA SER A 89 12.76 0.38 -0.89
C SER A 89 13.33 1.71 -0.41
N ASP A 90 12.51 2.76 -0.30
CA ASP A 90 12.99 4.03 0.25
C ASP A 90 13.17 3.88 1.78
N LYS A 91 14.35 4.27 2.30
CA LYS A 91 14.65 4.31 3.75
C LYS A 91 13.73 5.25 4.54
N GLY A 92 12.98 6.10 3.85
CA GLY A 92 11.94 6.97 4.41
C GLY A 92 10.65 6.86 3.63
N SER A 93 9.56 7.42 4.16
CA SER A 93 8.28 7.38 3.45
C SER A 93 8.29 8.25 2.19
N ILE A 94 8.01 7.64 1.02
CA ILE A 94 7.91 8.37 -0.25
C ILE A 94 6.78 9.42 -0.24
N SER A 95 7.05 10.58 -0.85
CA SER A 95 6.06 11.64 -1.00
C SER A 95 5.06 11.30 -2.11
N ALA A 96 3.80 11.73 -1.95
CA ALA A 96 2.76 11.51 -2.97
C ALA A 96 3.11 12.13 -4.33
N LEU A 97 3.86 13.25 -4.33
CA LEU A 97 4.31 13.92 -5.55
C LEU A 97 5.43 13.15 -6.25
N ARG A 98 6.36 12.53 -5.51
CA ARG A 98 7.38 11.67 -6.10
C ARG A 98 6.73 10.41 -6.67
N LEU A 99 5.85 9.76 -5.89
CA LEU A 99 5.13 8.59 -6.37
C LEU A 99 4.30 8.89 -7.62
N SER A 100 3.57 10.00 -7.66
CA SER A 100 2.74 10.35 -8.83
C SER A 100 3.54 10.45 -10.13
N LYS A 101 4.78 10.92 -10.06
CA LYS A 101 5.69 10.98 -11.21
C LYS A 101 6.22 9.59 -11.58
N LEU A 102 6.57 8.76 -10.59
CA LEU A 102 7.13 7.43 -10.82
C LEU A 102 6.14 6.46 -11.48
N ILE A 103 4.88 6.48 -11.07
CA ILE A 103 3.85 5.58 -11.61
C ILE A 103 2.90 6.28 -12.60
N GLU A 104 3.21 7.51 -12.99
CA GLU A 104 2.48 8.29 -14.00
C GLU A 104 0.98 8.44 -13.72
N VAL A 105 0.63 8.79 -12.49
CA VAL A 105 -0.76 9.06 -12.07
C VAL A 105 -0.93 10.48 -11.55
N ASN A 106 -2.18 10.93 -11.46
CA ASN A 106 -2.47 12.18 -10.76
C ASN A 106 -2.03 12.09 -9.29
N TRP A 107 -1.48 13.18 -8.75
CA TRP A 107 -1.14 13.34 -7.33
C TRP A 107 -2.24 12.86 -6.36
N ARG A 108 -3.51 13.15 -6.64
CA ARG A 108 -4.63 12.72 -5.79
C ARG A 108 -4.72 11.19 -5.71
N THR A 109 -4.50 10.53 -6.84
CA THR A 109 -4.48 9.08 -6.97
C THR A 109 -3.29 8.48 -6.21
N ALA A 110 -2.08 9.02 -6.41
CA ALA A 110 -0.89 8.60 -5.68
C ALA A 110 -1.06 8.73 -4.15
N ARG A 111 -1.68 9.82 -3.70
CA ARG A 111 -1.99 10.03 -2.28
C ARG A 111 -2.96 8.97 -1.74
N LEU A 112 -3.98 8.59 -2.51
CA LEU A 112 -4.93 7.54 -2.11
C LEU A 112 -4.25 6.17 -2.04
N ILE A 113 -3.38 5.84 -3.00
CA ILE A 113 -2.56 4.63 -2.99
C ILE A 113 -1.73 4.58 -1.71
N LEU A 114 -0.94 5.63 -1.43
CA LEU A 114 -0.11 5.69 -0.23
C LEU A 114 -0.92 5.57 1.05
N LYS A 115 -2.11 6.19 1.11
CA LYS A 115 -3.01 6.04 2.26
C LYS A 115 -3.42 4.58 2.45
N LYS A 116 -3.88 3.91 1.39
CA LYS A 116 -4.28 2.49 1.44
C LYS A 116 -3.12 1.60 1.88
N LEU A 117 -1.93 1.78 1.29
CA LEU A 117 -0.75 1.00 1.64
C LEU A 117 -0.34 1.19 3.09
N ARG A 118 -0.26 2.44 3.58
CA ARG A 118 0.10 2.74 4.97
C ARG A 118 -0.95 2.22 5.96
N THR A 119 -2.24 2.31 5.64
CA THR A 119 -3.28 1.71 6.48
C THR A 119 -3.15 0.19 6.53
N ALA A 120 -2.82 -0.47 5.41
CA ALA A 120 -2.58 -1.90 5.38
C ALA A 120 -1.36 -2.31 6.22
N MET A 121 -0.27 -1.54 6.13
CA MET A 121 0.93 -1.74 6.94
C MET A 121 0.62 -1.58 8.42
N GLY A 122 -0.04 -0.48 8.82
CA GLY A 122 -0.41 -0.25 10.22
C GLY A 122 -1.36 -1.31 10.78
N HIS A 123 -2.28 -1.83 9.97
CA HIS A 123 -3.13 -2.95 10.39
C HIS A 123 -2.29 -4.21 10.64
N ARG A 124 -1.30 -4.51 9.79
CA ARG A 124 -0.40 -5.63 10.00
C ARG A 124 0.47 -5.43 11.25
N ASP A 125 1.01 -4.24 11.45
CA ASP A 125 1.83 -3.90 12.61
C ASP A 125 1.03 -4.05 13.91
N SER A 126 -0.27 -3.72 13.89
CA SER A 126 -1.17 -3.92 15.04
C SER A 126 -1.39 -5.39 15.43
N LEU A 127 -1.10 -6.34 14.54
CA LEU A 127 -1.18 -7.77 14.84
C LEU A 127 0.10 -8.30 15.52
N TYR A 128 1.19 -7.55 15.47
CA TYR A 128 2.44 -7.94 16.12
C TYR A 128 2.47 -7.47 17.57
N GLN A 129 2.69 -8.40 18.49
CA GLN A 129 2.96 -8.08 19.89
C GLN A 129 4.48 -8.09 20.10
N LEU A 130 5.03 -6.92 20.45
CA LEU A 130 6.44 -6.79 20.80
C LEU A 130 6.71 -7.54 22.11
N SER A 131 7.83 -8.25 22.18
CA SER A 131 8.23 -9.02 23.38
C SER A 131 9.75 -8.93 23.59
N GLY A 132 10.20 -9.12 24.83
CA GLY A 132 11.59 -8.95 25.24
C GLY A 132 11.93 -7.51 25.64
N THR A 133 13.19 -7.12 25.48
CA THR A 133 13.63 -5.74 25.71
C THR A 133 13.17 -4.87 24.55
N ILE A 134 12.41 -3.81 24.84
CA ILE A 134 11.88 -2.87 23.85
C ILE A 134 12.56 -1.53 24.05
N GLU A 135 13.26 -1.06 23.03
CA GLU A 135 13.81 0.30 22.96
C GLU A 135 12.85 1.20 22.19
N LEU A 136 12.62 2.41 22.71
CA LEU A 136 11.71 3.39 22.13
C LEU A 136 12.49 4.68 21.85
N ASP A 137 12.74 4.94 20.57
CA ASP A 137 13.29 6.20 20.12
C ASP A 137 12.15 7.19 19.84
N ASP A 138 12.21 8.39 20.42
CA ASP A 138 11.26 9.45 20.12
C ASP A 138 11.81 10.37 19.02
N ALA A 139 10.93 10.80 18.12
CA ALA A 139 11.26 11.72 17.03
C ALA A 139 10.22 12.84 16.97
N LEU A 140 10.66 14.07 17.18
CA LEU A 140 9.80 15.24 17.08
C LEU A 140 9.49 15.57 15.61
N VAL A 141 8.31 15.17 15.14
CA VAL A 141 7.83 15.55 13.80
C VAL A 141 7.08 16.87 13.88
N GLY A 142 7.69 17.94 13.38
CA GLY A 142 7.07 19.27 13.30
C GLY A 142 5.81 19.29 12.43
N GLY A 143 4.69 19.73 13.00
CA GLY A 143 3.42 19.91 12.30
C GLY A 143 2.99 21.38 12.23
N ARG A 144 2.17 21.74 11.23
CA ARG A 144 1.47 23.04 11.23
C ARG A 144 0.52 23.08 12.41
N GLN A 145 0.95 23.71 13.51
CA GLN A 145 0.02 24.10 14.56
C GLN A 145 -0.95 25.12 13.97
N LYS A 146 -2.26 24.93 14.17
CA LYS A 146 -3.21 26.04 13.97
C LYS A 146 -2.78 27.13 14.94
N GLY A 147 -2.16 28.19 14.40
CA GLY A 147 -1.77 29.34 15.21
C GLY A 147 -2.99 29.78 16.03
N LYS A 148 -2.83 29.88 17.35
CA LYS A 148 -3.80 30.61 18.16
C LYS A 148 -3.90 32.01 17.52
N ARG A 149 -5.13 32.48 17.24
CA ARG A 149 -5.33 33.87 16.82
C ARG A 149 -4.81 34.76 17.95
N VAL A 150 -3.59 35.27 17.80
CA VAL A 150 -3.09 36.31 18.69
C VAL A 150 -3.78 37.59 18.27
N THR A 151 -4.76 38.03 19.06
CA THR A 151 -5.29 39.39 18.97
C THR A 151 -4.16 40.36 19.28
N ARG A 152 -4.11 41.44 18.50
CA ARG A 152 -3.05 42.44 18.44
C ARG A 152 -3.05 43.33 19.70
N SER A 153 -2.70 42.80 20.87
CA SER A 153 -2.58 43.61 22.10
C SER A 153 -1.42 43.27 23.03
N SER A 154 -0.48 42.39 22.63
CA SER A 154 0.70 42.10 23.47
C SER A 154 1.99 42.12 22.64
N ARG A 155 2.25 43.23 21.95
CA ARG A 155 3.62 43.64 21.64
C ARG A 155 4.09 44.55 22.76
N LYS A 156 4.64 43.97 23.82
CA LYS A 156 5.65 44.66 24.63
C LYS A 156 6.95 43.87 24.52
N LYS A 157 7.98 44.64 24.19
CA LYS A 157 9.36 44.26 23.89
C LYS A 157 10.07 43.84 25.16
N GLU A 158 11.02 42.92 25.04
CA GLU A 158 12.25 42.68 25.84
C GLU A 158 12.61 41.19 25.61
N CYS A 159 13.84 40.76 25.33
CA CYS A 159 15.17 41.24 25.71
C CYS A 159 16.05 41.32 24.43
N ALA A 160 16.88 42.34 24.19
CA ALA A 160 18.08 42.75 24.93
C ALA A 160 19.13 41.63 25.02
N ASP A 161 20.31 41.97 24.50
CA ASP A 161 21.50 41.18 24.20
C ASP A 161 22.12 40.37 25.35
N SER A 162 23.04 39.48 24.93
CA SER A 162 24.27 39.04 25.63
C SER A 162 24.16 37.94 26.69
N LEU A 163 24.55 36.72 26.33
CA LEU A 163 25.92 36.18 26.44
C LEU A 163 26.03 34.83 25.73
#